data_AF-A0AAP3H1F1-F1
#
_entry.id   AF-A0AAP3H1F1-F1
#
_cell.length_a   1.000
_cell.length_b   1.000
_cell.length_c   1.000
_cell.angle_alpha   90.00
_cell.angle_beta   90.00
_cell.angle_gamma   90.00
#
_symmetry.space_group_name_H-M   'P 1'
#
loop_
_entity.id
_entity.type
_entity.pdbx_description
1 polymer ?
#
loop_
_entity_poly.entity_id
_entity_poly.type
_entity_poly.pdbx_seq_one_letter_code
_entity_poly.pdbx_strand_id
1 'polypeptide(L)'
;MNIDTKERLARTGDVSPEAIRVRLLAARNSLGLQQLEVAKQLGLKKTTFHSQESRGAPSIATMKYYYRQHRIDFNFILHGDFAQLPQDVQDRLFSALQDE
;
A
#
# COMPACT_ATOMS: atom_id res chain seq x y z
N MET A 1 17.16 -7.68 2.50
CA MET A 1 16.43 -8.07 3.73
C MET A 1 16.17 -9.57 3.69
N ASN A 2 16.19 -10.27 4.83
CA ASN A 2 15.73 -11.67 4.90
C ASN A 2 14.19 -11.74 4.83
N ILE A 3 13.65 -12.95 4.61
CA ILE A 3 12.21 -13.17 4.41
C ILE A 3 11.40 -12.82 5.67
N ASP A 4 11.83 -13.26 6.86
CA ASP A 4 11.14 -12.99 8.12
C ASP A 4 11.00 -11.49 8.41
N THR A 5 12.03 -10.69 8.08
CA THR A 5 11.97 -9.23 8.22
C THR A 5 10.94 -8.64 7.27
N LYS A 6 10.88 -9.12 6.03
CA LYS A 6 9.88 -8.66 5.05
C LYS A 6 8.47 -9.02 5.51
N GLU A 7 8.24 -10.24 5.98
CA GLU A 7 6.92 -10.66 6.47
C GLU A 7 6.46 -9.82 7.67
N ARG A 8 7.37 -9.56 8.62
CA ARG A 8 7.07 -8.69 9.77
C ARG A 8 6.73 -7.26 9.35
N LEU A 9 7.51 -6.67 8.43
CA LEU A 9 7.27 -5.30 7.95
C LEU A 9 5.97 -5.20 7.17
N ALA A 10 5.70 -6.15 6.28
CA ALA A 10 4.47 -6.20 5.50
C ALA A 10 3.25 -6.63 6.33
N ARG A 11 3.44 -7.09 7.57
CA ARG A 11 2.41 -7.68 8.43
C ARG A 11 1.66 -8.79 7.70
N THR A 12 2.43 -9.67 7.05
CA THR A 12 1.90 -10.73 6.20
C THR A 12 0.91 -11.61 6.99
N GLY A 13 -0.26 -11.85 6.41
CA GLY A 13 -1.38 -12.58 7.00
C GLY A 13 -2.33 -11.74 7.87
N ASP A 14 -1.93 -10.55 8.32
CA ASP A 14 -2.77 -9.67 9.13
C ASP A 14 -3.71 -8.84 8.25
N VAL A 15 -5.01 -9.16 8.29
CA VAL A 15 -6.06 -8.47 7.53
C VAL A 15 -6.74 -7.35 8.33
N SER A 16 -6.18 -6.98 9.48
CA SER A 16 -6.73 -5.90 10.29
C SER A 16 -6.66 -4.55 9.55
N PRO A 17 -7.61 -3.63 9.83
CA PRO A 17 -7.55 -2.26 9.32
C PRO A 17 -6.21 -1.57 9.59
N GLU A 18 -5.62 -1.81 10.76
CA GLU A 18 -4.32 -1.26 11.14
C GLU A 18 -3.20 -1.72 10.18
N ALA A 19 -3.15 -3.02 9.86
CA ALA A 19 -2.15 -3.57 8.95
C ALA A 19 -2.37 -3.09 7.51
N ILE A 20 -3.62 -3.01 7.05
CA ILE A 20 -3.95 -2.49 5.72
C ILE A 20 -3.55 -1.02 5.61
N ARG A 21 -3.81 -0.21 6.64
CA ARG A 21 -3.37 1.19 6.71
C ARG A 21 -1.87 1.33 6.49
N VAL A 22 -1.05 0.57 7.23
CA VAL A 22 0.41 0.62 7.09
C VAL A 22 0.86 0.32 5.66
N ARG A 23 0.23 -0.67 5.03
CA ARG A 23 0.56 -1.02 3.63
C ARG A 23 0.07 0.00 2.61
N LEU A 24 -1.06 0.68 2.86
CA LEU A 24 -1.51 1.80 2.04
C LEU A 24 -0.57 3.00 2.15
N LEU A 25 -0.10 3.31 3.37
CA LEU A 25 0.90 4.35 3.62
C LEU A 25 2.20 4.01 2.88
N ALA A 26 2.71 2.79 3.03
CA ALA A 26 3.90 2.34 2.32
C ALA A 26 3.72 2.38 0.79
N ALA A 27 2.57 1.93 0.26
CA ALA A 27 2.28 2.00 -1.17
C ALA A 27 2.34 3.44 -1.67
N ARG A 28 1.73 4.40 -0.97
CA ARG A 28 1.76 5.81 -1.35
C ARG A 28 3.16 6.42 -1.21
N ASN A 29 3.81 6.20 -0.06
CA ASN A 29 5.12 6.76 0.26
C ASN A 29 6.21 6.21 -0.67
N SER A 30 6.15 4.94 -1.07
CA SER A 30 7.08 4.31 -2.03
C SER A 30 7.05 4.95 -3.43
N LEU A 31 6.01 5.72 -3.72
CA LEU A 31 5.83 6.46 -4.98
C LEU A 31 6.14 7.95 -4.82
N GLY A 32 6.46 8.41 -3.60
CA GLY A 32 6.67 9.83 -3.29
C GLY A 32 5.41 10.69 -3.43
N LEU A 33 4.21 10.08 -3.41
CA LEU A 33 2.95 10.79 -3.68
C LEU A 33 2.30 11.35 -2.42
N GLN A 34 1.68 12.51 -2.55
CA GLN A 34 0.79 13.07 -1.53
C GLN A 34 -0.62 12.48 -1.65
N GLN A 35 -1.37 12.45 -0.53
CA GLN A 35 -2.77 12.02 -0.51
C GLN A 35 -3.65 12.76 -1.54
N LEU A 36 -3.38 14.06 -1.75
CA LEU A 36 -4.14 14.88 -2.70
C LEU A 36 -3.91 14.43 -4.16
N GLU A 37 -2.70 13.99 -4.50
CA GLU A 37 -2.36 13.55 -5.85
C GLU A 37 -3.06 12.23 -6.18
N VAL A 38 -3.03 11.27 -5.24
CA VAL A 38 -3.76 10.01 -5.40
C VAL A 38 -5.26 10.26 -5.48
N ALA A 39 -5.81 11.14 -4.65
CA ALA A 39 -7.22 11.51 -4.71
C ALA A 39 -7.61 12.09 -6.07
N LYS A 40 -6.78 12.96 -6.67
CA LYS A 40 -7.02 13.51 -8.01
C LYS A 40 -7.03 12.43 -9.08
N GLN A 41 -6.09 11.48 -9.05
CA GLN A 41 -6.06 10.36 -10.01
C GLN A 41 -7.30 9.47 -9.93
N LEU A 42 -7.90 9.36 -8.75
CA LEU A 42 -9.11 8.59 -8.50
C LEU A 42 -10.41 9.39 -8.69
N GLY A 43 -10.34 10.68 -8.99
CA GLY A 43 -11.52 11.55 -9.02
C GLY A 43 -12.21 11.72 -7.66
N LEU A 44 -11.47 11.58 -6.56
CA LEU A 44 -11.96 11.66 -5.19
C LEU A 44 -11.63 12.99 -4.54
N LYS A 45 -12.41 13.35 -3.49
CA LYS A 45 -12.00 14.39 -2.55
C LYS A 45 -10.80 13.89 -1.73
N LYS A 46 -9.87 14.79 -1.36
CA LYS A 46 -8.74 14.48 -0.48
C LYS A 46 -9.19 13.78 0.81
N THR A 47 -10.27 14.26 1.44
CA THR A 47 -10.83 13.70 2.68
C THR A 47 -11.34 12.27 2.50
N THR A 48 -11.88 11.93 1.33
CA THR A 48 -12.33 10.57 1.01
C THR A 48 -11.15 9.61 0.92
N PHE A 49 -10.09 10.00 0.20
CA PHE A 49 -8.88 9.17 0.14
C PHE A 49 -8.19 9.06 1.51
N HIS A 50 -8.11 10.18 2.24
CA HIS A 50 -7.61 10.19 3.61
C HIS A 50 -8.34 9.19 4.51
N SER A 51 -9.68 9.14 4.45
CA SER A 51 -10.49 8.19 5.22
C SER A 51 -10.21 6.72 4.84
N GLN A 52 -10.00 6.43 3.56
CA GLN A 52 -9.64 5.08 3.12
C GLN A 52 -8.27 4.65 3.68
N GLU A 53 -7.29 5.55 3.63
CA GLU A 53 -5.95 5.28 4.14
C GLU A 53 -5.94 5.19 5.68
N SER A 54 -6.56 6.14 6.38
CA SER A 54 -6.56 6.20 7.85
C SER A 54 -7.37 5.08 8.50
N ARG A 55 -8.42 4.59 7.85
CA ARG A 55 -9.21 3.45 8.33
C ARG A 55 -8.72 2.11 7.80
N GLY A 56 -7.67 2.05 6.97
CA GLY A 56 -7.24 0.82 6.33
C GLY A 56 -8.37 0.13 5.53
N ALA A 57 -9.20 0.94 4.88
CA ALA A 57 -10.39 0.47 4.17
C ALA A 57 -10.37 1.02 2.73
N PRO A 58 -9.44 0.54 1.88
CA PRO A 58 -9.32 1.01 0.52
C PRO A 58 -10.52 0.56 -0.32
N SER A 59 -10.98 1.43 -1.20
CA SER A 59 -11.97 1.03 -2.20
C SER A 59 -11.32 0.15 -3.27
N ILE A 60 -12.14 -0.61 -3.99
CA ILE A 60 -11.69 -1.39 -5.16
C ILE A 60 -11.03 -0.47 -6.21
N ALA A 61 -11.53 0.76 -6.38
CA ALA A 61 -10.94 1.71 -7.32
C ALA A 61 -9.51 2.11 -6.92
N THR A 62 -9.27 2.33 -5.62
CA THR A 62 -7.95 2.62 -5.06
C THR A 62 -6.99 1.47 -5.25
N MET A 63 -7.42 0.23 -4.96
CA MET A 63 -6.58 -0.96 -5.20
C MET A 63 -6.30 -1.16 -6.69
N LYS A 64 -7.29 -0.96 -7.58
CA LYS A 64 -7.09 -1.01 -9.03
C LYS A 64 -6.09 0.04 -9.52
N TYR A 65 -6.11 1.24 -8.95
CA TYR A 65 -5.15 2.29 -9.29
C TYR A 65 -3.72 1.86 -8.95
N TYR A 66 -3.47 1.40 -7.72
CA TYR A 66 -2.15 0.90 -7.31
C TYR A 66 -1.68 -0.29 -8.15
N TYR A 67 -2.58 -1.23 -8.46
CA TYR A 67 -2.23 -2.38 -9.30
C TYR A 67 -1.91 -1.98 -10.73
N ARG A 68 -2.79 -1.21 -11.39
CA ARG A 68 -2.66 -0.93 -12.82
C ARG A 68 -1.57 0.08 -13.14
N GLN A 69 -1.40 1.09 -12.29
CA GLN A 69 -0.43 2.16 -12.53
C GLN A 69 0.93 1.86 -11.90
N HIS A 70 0.94 1.09 -10.80
CA HIS A 70 2.13 0.93 -9.97
C HIS A 70 2.49 -0.54 -9.70
N ARG A 71 1.76 -1.52 -10.24
CA ARG A 71 2.02 -2.97 -10.04
C ARG A 71 2.04 -3.41 -8.57
N ILE A 72 1.43 -2.62 -7.67
CA ILE A 72 1.21 -3.01 -6.28
C ILE A 72 -0.14 -3.72 -6.23
N ASP A 73 -0.09 -5.04 -6.09
CA ASP A 73 -1.29 -5.87 -6.18
C ASP A 73 -2.16 -5.83 -4.91
N PHE A 74 -3.32 -6.49 -5.01
CA PHE A 74 -4.32 -6.49 -3.96
C PHE A 74 -3.91 -7.39 -2.79
N ASN A 75 -3.14 -8.46 -3.07
CA ASN A 75 -2.69 -9.39 -2.06
C ASN A 75 -1.68 -8.70 -1.14
N PHE A 76 -0.80 -7.85 -1.68
CA PHE A 76 0.04 -6.99 -0.86
C PHE A 76 -0.82 -6.07 0.01
N ILE A 77 -1.73 -5.29 -0.59
CA ILE A 77 -2.53 -4.30 0.17
C ILE A 77 -3.40 -4.96 1.27
N LEU A 78 -3.99 -6.12 1.01
CA LEU A 78 -4.97 -6.76 1.91
C LEU A 78 -4.35 -7.82 2.83
N HIS A 79 -3.41 -8.64 2.33
CA HIS A 79 -2.76 -9.72 3.08
C HIS A 79 -1.25 -9.55 3.34
N GLY A 80 -0.56 -8.66 2.63
CA GLY A 80 0.85 -8.38 2.85
C GLY A 80 1.73 -9.38 2.10
N ASP A 81 1.15 -10.05 1.11
CA ASP A 81 1.86 -10.98 0.24
C ASP A 81 2.65 -10.19 -0.79
N PHE A 82 3.96 -10.39 -0.81
CA PHE A 82 4.88 -9.65 -1.70
C PHE A 82 5.59 -10.55 -2.71
N ALA A 83 5.45 -11.88 -2.60
CA ALA A 83 6.21 -12.83 -3.41
C ALA A 83 5.97 -12.68 -4.93
N GLN A 84 4.77 -12.26 -5.33
CA GLN A 84 4.40 -12.05 -6.74
C GLN A 84 4.76 -10.65 -7.26
N LEU A 85 5.18 -9.74 -6.37
CA LEU A 85 5.55 -8.39 -6.77
C LEU A 85 6.90 -8.37 -7.49
N PRO A 86 7.05 -7.54 -8.53
CA PRO A 86 8.34 -7.29 -9.16
C PRO A 86 9.39 -6.83 -8.14
N GLN A 87 10.65 -7.19 -8.37
CA GLN A 87 11.72 -6.88 -7.41
C GLN A 87 11.86 -5.38 -7.14
N ASP A 88 11.79 -4.54 -8.18
CA ASP A 88 11.83 -3.08 -8.08
C ASP A 88 10.66 -2.52 -7.23
N VAL A 89 9.49 -3.14 -7.33
CA VAL A 89 8.31 -2.79 -6.53
C VAL A 89 8.49 -3.21 -5.07
N GLN A 90 9.06 -4.39 -4.83
CA GLN A 90 9.39 -4.83 -3.46
C GLN A 90 10.40 -3.88 -2.83
N ASP A 91 11.48 -3.53 -3.52
CA ASP A 91 12.57 -2.73 -2.97
C ASP A 91 12.07 -1.37 -2.46
N ARG A 92 11.24 -0.67 -3.25
CA ARG A 92 10.65 0.61 -2.82
C ARG A 92 9.60 0.47 -1.73
N LEU A 93 8.79 -0.60 -1.74
CA LEU A 93 7.78 -0.83 -0.69
C LEU A 93 8.45 -1.11 0.65
N PHE A 94 9.47 -1.97 0.66
CA PHE A 94 10.18 -2.31 1.89
C PHE A 94 11.04 -1.16 2.40
N SER A 95 11.58 -0.31 1.52
CA SER A 95 12.16 0.96 1.96
C SER A 95 11.12 1.82 2.68
N ALA A 96 9.92 1.99 2.10
CA ALA A 96 8.87 2.81 2.72
C ALA A 96 8.28 2.21 4.01
N LEU A 97 8.28 0.87 4.16
CA LEU A 97 7.81 0.19 5.37
C LEU A 97 8.80 0.30 6.54
N GLN A 98 10.07 0.63 6.30
CA GLN A 98 11.03 0.86 7.39
C GLN A 98 10.89 2.25 8.02
N ASP A 99 10.29 3.18 7.29
CA ASP A 99 10.13 4.58 7.70
C ASP A 99 8.80 4.84 8.44
N GLU A 100 7.94 3.82 8.55
CA GLU A 100 6.68 3.81 9.34
C GLU A 100 6.85 3.09 10.68
#